data_AF-K6WA63-F1
#
_entry.id   AF-K6WA63-F1
#
_cell.length_a   1.000
_cell.length_b   1.000
_cell.length_c   1.000
_cell.angle_alpha   90.00
_cell.angle_beta   90.00
_cell.angle_gamma   90.00
#
_symmetry.space_group_name_H-M   'P 1'
#
loop_
_entity.id
_entity.type
_entity.pdbx_description
1 polymer ?
#
loop_
_entity_poly.entity_id
_entity_poly.type
_entity_poly.pdbx_seq_one_letter_code
_entity_poly.pdbx_strand_id
1 'polypeptide(L)'
;MRLWYALSYLCFLVREVFAGSWQVARAALSPRTLSSPAIVEFPLRCRSDFEVTALASSITITPGTLVVGTAAGLGDIPPTLFVHALFSGGREAVLTELRDMETRLLRATRGRDVPAPLPAPGERPATSPDASVGEGRHDHEGRSR
;
A
#
# COMPACT_ATOMS: atom_id res chain seq x y z
N MET A 1 -35.58 5.21 1.97
CA MET A 1 -34.70 5.18 3.17
C MET A 1 -33.20 5.08 2.89
N ARG A 2 -32.74 4.75 1.67
CA ARG A 2 -31.28 4.69 1.35
C ARG A 2 -30.68 6.04 0.93
N LEU A 3 -31.52 6.91 0.35
CA LEU A 3 -31.12 8.23 -0.17
C LEU A 3 -30.69 9.20 0.94
N TRP A 4 -31.28 9.07 2.13
CA TRP A 4 -30.91 9.86 3.31
C TRP A 4 -29.46 9.62 3.75
N TYR A 5 -29.02 8.36 3.80
CA TYR A 5 -27.65 8.00 4.17
C TYR A 5 -26.63 8.43 3.11
N ALA A 6 -27.00 8.34 1.83
CA ALA A 6 -26.16 8.84 0.74
C ALA A 6 -25.98 10.36 0.84
N LEU A 7 -27.05 11.10 1.17
CA LEU A 7 -27.00 12.54 1.33
C LEU A 7 -26.19 12.97 2.57
N SER A 8 -26.33 12.25 3.69
CA SER A 8 -25.51 12.54 4.89
C SER A 8 -24.03 12.25 4.65
N TYR A 9 -23.72 11.18 3.90
CA TYR A 9 -22.35 10.86 3.51
C TYR A 9 -21.78 11.92 2.57
N LEU A 10 -22.57 12.39 1.61
CA LEU A 10 -22.14 13.46 0.70
C LEU A 10 -21.84 14.76 1.46
N CYS A 11 -22.70 15.16 2.41
CA CYS A 11 -22.43 16.32 3.26
C CYS A 11 -21.17 16.15 4.13
N PHE A 12 -20.95 14.96 4.68
CA PHE A 12 -19.73 14.65 5.42
C PHE A 12 -18.49 14.77 4.52
N LEU A 13 -18.54 14.21 3.31
CA LEU A 13 -17.44 14.25 2.35
C LEU A 13 -17.11 15.68 1.95
N VAL A 14 -18.12 16.49 1.66
CA VAL A 14 -17.94 17.91 1.33
C VAL A 14 -17.30 18.67 2.48
N ARG A 15 -17.75 18.45 3.73
CA ARG A 15 -17.13 19.06 4.91
C ARG A 15 -15.65 18.71 5.03
N GLU A 16 -15.30 17.45 4.78
CA GLU A 16 -13.92 16.98 4.90
C GLU A 16 -13.02 17.50 3.77
N VAL A 17 -13.56 17.62 2.56
CA VAL A 17 -12.88 18.28 1.44
C VAL A 17 -12.56 19.74 1.79
N PHE A 18 -13.52 20.51 2.30
CA PHE A 18 -13.29 21.90 2.69
C PHE A 18 -12.29 22.02 3.86
N ALA A 19 -12.38 21.14 4.86
CA ALA A 19 -11.43 21.13 5.99
C ALA A 19 -10.00 20.78 5.53
N GLY A 20 -9.87 19.80 4.63
CA GLY A 20 -8.61 19.43 4.00
C GLY A 20 -8.04 20.56 3.14
N SER A 21 -8.86 21.20 2.30
CA SER A 21 -8.45 22.37 1.51
C SER A 21 -7.99 23.53 2.38
N TRP A 22 -8.61 23.76 3.54
CA TRP A 22 -8.18 24.80 4.49
C TRP A 22 -6.85 24.48 5.16
N GLN A 23 -6.59 23.22 5.53
CA GLN A 23 -5.27 22.80 6.02
C GLN A 23 -4.19 23.00 4.96
N VAL A 24 -4.47 22.63 3.71
CA VAL A 24 -3.56 22.82 2.57
C VAL A 24 -3.31 24.31 2.31
N ALA A 25 -4.35 25.15 2.34
CA ALA A 25 -4.22 26.60 2.16
C ALA A 25 -3.40 27.24 3.29
N ARG A 26 -3.61 26.84 4.56
CA ARG A 26 -2.78 27.28 5.69
C ARG A 26 -1.34 26.81 5.58
N ALA A 27 -1.11 25.59 5.10
CA ALA A 27 0.23 25.07 4.85
C ALA A 27 0.93 25.83 3.72
N ALA A 28 0.20 26.19 2.65
CA ALA A 28 0.70 26.99 1.54
C ALA A 28 1.00 28.45 1.93
N LEU A 29 0.25 29.01 2.87
CA LEU A 29 0.42 30.39 3.39
C LEU A 29 1.43 30.48 4.55
N SER A 30 1.86 29.37 5.13
CA SER A 30 2.84 29.35 6.23
C SER A 30 4.27 29.30 5.66
N PRO A 31 5.11 30.35 5.85
CA PRO A 31 6.48 30.39 5.34
C PRO A 31 7.46 29.52 6.14
N ARG A 32 6.99 28.84 7.21
CA ARG A 32 7.83 27.94 8.00
C ARG A 32 7.96 26.58 7.30
N THR A 33 9.08 26.41 6.64
CA THR A 33 9.63 25.14 6.17
C THR A 33 9.65 24.10 7.30
N LEU A 34 8.63 23.24 7.35
CA LEU A 34 8.66 21.94 8.03
C LEU A 34 8.78 20.81 6.98
N SER A 35 9.48 21.10 5.89
CA SER A 35 9.66 20.18 4.77
C SER A 35 10.89 19.34 5.04
N SER A 36 10.72 18.17 5.67
CA SER A 36 11.70 17.09 5.59
C SER A 36 11.16 16.06 4.60
N PRO A 37 11.32 16.29 3.29
CA PRO A 37 10.84 15.36 2.30
C PRO A 37 11.56 14.02 2.44
N ALA A 38 10.80 12.92 2.41
CA ALA A 38 11.36 11.58 2.52
C ALA A 38 10.73 10.66 1.45
N ILE A 39 11.55 9.78 0.87
CA ILE A 39 11.07 8.67 0.04
C ILE A 39 11.08 7.43 0.92
N VAL A 40 9.92 6.80 1.08
CA VAL A 40 9.76 5.57 1.86
C VAL A 40 9.38 4.41 0.94
N GLU A 41 9.95 3.25 1.24
CA GLU A 41 9.58 1.99 0.62
C GLU A 41 8.42 1.36 1.42
N PHE A 42 7.32 1.07 0.74
CA PHE A 42 6.09 0.56 1.35
C PHE A 42 5.63 -0.75 0.68
N PRO A 43 6.04 -1.91 1.20
CA PRO A 43 5.63 -3.21 0.65
C PRO A 43 4.15 -3.47 0.92
N LEU A 44 3.37 -3.86 -0.08
CA LEU A 44 1.91 -3.96 -0.02
C LEU A 44 1.43 -5.37 0.38
N ARG A 45 0.28 -5.41 1.05
CA ARG A 45 -0.52 -6.62 1.33
C ARG A 45 -1.62 -6.86 0.29
N CYS A 46 -1.71 -5.98 -0.71
CA CYS A 46 -2.66 -6.07 -1.81
C CYS A 46 -2.36 -7.31 -2.68
N ARG A 47 -3.39 -7.99 -3.19
CA ARG A 47 -3.22 -9.16 -4.09
C ARG A 47 -3.74 -8.92 -5.50
N SER A 48 -4.58 -7.91 -5.71
CA SER A 48 -5.10 -7.58 -7.03
C SER A 48 -4.56 -6.25 -7.51
N ASP A 49 -4.39 -6.12 -8.83
CA ASP A 49 -3.96 -4.88 -9.46
C ASP A 49 -4.91 -3.73 -9.14
N PHE A 50 -6.21 -4.01 -9.04
CA PHE A 50 -7.22 -3.03 -8.63
C PHE A 50 -6.95 -2.45 -7.24
N GLU A 51 -6.61 -3.28 -6.24
CA GLU A 51 -6.28 -2.79 -4.90
C GLU A 51 -5.01 -1.95 -4.89
N VAL A 52 -3.99 -2.37 -5.63
CA VAL A 52 -2.73 -1.63 -5.76
C VAL A 52 -2.97 -0.26 -6.37
N THR A 53 -3.73 -0.20 -7.47
CA THR A 53 -4.07 1.06 -8.14
C THR A 53 -4.95 1.94 -7.23
N ALA A 54 -5.99 1.38 -6.61
CA ALA A 54 -6.87 2.13 -5.73
C ALA A 54 -6.11 2.73 -4.54
N LEU A 55 -5.16 1.98 -3.96
CA LEU A 55 -4.31 2.47 -2.89
C LEU A 55 -3.36 3.57 -3.38
N ALA A 56 -2.69 3.35 -4.51
CA ALA A 56 -1.77 4.33 -5.10
C ALA A 56 -2.47 5.65 -5.44
N SER A 57 -3.67 5.58 -6.02
CA SER A 57 -4.51 6.76 -6.28
C SER A 57 -4.93 7.45 -4.99
N SER A 58 -5.30 6.70 -3.95
CA SER A 58 -5.69 7.27 -2.64
C SER A 58 -4.54 8.00 -1.97
N ILE A 59 -3.33 7.42 -1.99
CA ILE A 59 -2.10 8.05 -1.47
C ILE A 59 -1.80 9.33 -2.26
N THR A 60 -1.93 9.31 -3.58
CA THR A 60 -1.64 10.47 -4.44
C THR A 60 -2.64 11.63 -4.22
N ILE A 61 -3.90 11.31 -3.90
CA ILE A 61 -4.93 12.31 -3.55
C ILE A 61 -4.69 12.91 -2.15
N THR A 62 -3.97 12.21 -1.28
CA THR A 62 -3.69 12.67 0.08
C THR A 62 -2.70 13.84 0.03
N PRO A 63 -3.08 15.03 0.54
CA PRO A 63 -2.20 16.19 0.48
C PRO A 63 -0.87 15.93 1.19
N GLY A 64 0.24 16.16 0.49
CA GLY A 64 1.58 15.98 1.05
C GLY A 64 2.20 14.60 0.80
N THR A 65 1.57 13.72 0.02
CA THR A 65 2.17 12.46 -0.44
C THR A 65 2.05 12.28 -1.95
N LEU A 66 3.01 11.58 -2.56
CA LEU A 66 3.05 11.26 -3.98
C LEU A 66 3.61 9.85 -4.17
N VAL A 67 2.98 9.03 -5.01
CA VAL A 67 3.56 7.76 -5.44
C VAL A 67 4.55 8.02 -6.56
N VAL A 68 5.82 7.64 -6.36
CA VAL A 68 6.92 7.82 -7.33
C VAL A 68 7.02 6.64 -8.28
N GLY A 69 6.75 5.44 -7.78
CA GLY A 69 6.84 4.22 -8.58
C GLY A 69 6.30 3.01 -7.87
N THR A 70 6.07 1.97 -8.65
CA THR A 70 5.56 0.68 -8.20
C THR A 70 6.51 -0.42 -8.66
N ALA A 71 6.95 -1.26 -7.74
CA ALA A 71 7.62 -2.52 -8.08
C ALA A 71 6.59 -3.65 -8.05
N ALA A 72 6.48 -4.39 -9.15
CA ALA A 72 5.65 -5.59 -9.19
C ALA A 72 6.23 -6.65 -8.24
N GLY A 73 5.35 -7.37 -7.54
CA GLY A 73 5.77 -8.51 -6.74
C GLY A 73 6.26 -9.64 -7.65
N LEU A 74 7.33 -10.33 -7.25
CA LEU A 74 7.90 -11.44 -8.00
C LEU A 74 8.04 -12.66 -7.08
N GLY A 75 7.33 -13.75 -7.39
CA GLY A 75 7.28 -14.94 -6.54
C GLY A 75 6.73 -14.62 -5.15
N ASP A 76 7.55 -14.82 -4.12
CA ASP A 76 7.20 -14.54 -2.71
C ASP A 76 7.39 -13.07 -2.30
N ILE A 77 7.86 -12.20 -3.22
CA ILE A 77 8.08 -10.78 -2.95
C ILE A 77 6.76 -10.03 -3.15
N PRO A 78 6.23 -9.31 -2.14
CA PRO A 78 5.03 -8.51 -2.31
C PRO A 78 5.28 -7.33 -3.25
N PRO A 79 4.24 -6.85 -3.97
CA PRO A 79 4.35 -5.60 -4.72
C PRO A 79 4.65 -4.44 -3.76
N THR A 80 5.44 -3.46 -4.20
CA THR A 80 5.93 -2.38 -3.32
C THR A 80 5.68 -1.01 -3.95
N LEU A 81 5.24 -0.05 -3.14
CA LEU A 81 5.11 1.35 -3.54
C LEU A 81 6.26 2.18 -2.98
N PHE A 82 6.82 3.05 -3.82
CA PHE A 82 7.73 4.11 -3.39
C PHE A 82 6.93 5.39 -3.23
N VAL A 83 6.82 5.86 -1.99
CA VAL A 83 6.01 7.03 -1.65
C VAL A 83 6.93 8.17 -1.22
N HIS A 84 6.77 9.31 -1.86
CA HIS A 84 7.37 10.57 -1.47
C HIS A 84 6.42 11.32 -0.54
N ALA A 85 6.87 11.64 0.67
CA ALA A 85 6.12 12.43 1.64
C ALA A 85 6.78 13.80 1.84
N LEU A 86 6.03 14.88 1.63
CA LEU A 86 6.46 16.28 1.78
C LEU A 86 6.49 16.71 3.25
N PHE A 87 5.55 16.23 4.06
CA PHE A 87 5.46 16.48 5.49
C PHE A 87 5.79 15.18 6.21
N SER A 88 7.02 15.04 6.70
CA SER A 88 7.39 13.87 7.50
C SER A 88 7.55 14.29 8.96
N GLY A 89 6.72 13.72 9.84
CA GLY A 89 7.04 13.61 11.27
C GLY A 89 8.10 12.54 11.55
N GLY A 90 8.83 12.09 10.52
CA GLY A 90 9.68 10.91 10.49
C GLY A 90 9.13 9.77 9.62
N ARG A 91 10.01 8.83 9.23
CA ARG A 91 9.70 7.66 8.38
C ARG A 91 8.59 6.79 8.95
N GLU A 92 8.64 6.49 10.25
CA GLU A 92 7.69 5.59 10.90
C GLU A 92 6.26 6.15 10.97
N ALA A 93 6.13 7.48 11.13
CA ALA A 93 4.83 8.15 11.10
C ALA A 93 4.16 7.98 9.73
N VAL A 94 4.91 8.23 8.66
CA VAL A 94 4.43 8.03 7.27
C VAL A 94 4.05 6.58 7.03
N LEU A 95 4.89 5.62 7.43
CA LEU A 95 4.58 4.20 7.26
C LEU A 95 3.30 3.80 8.03
N THR A 96 3.11 4.32 9.24
CA THR A 96 1.92 4.04 10.05
C THR A 96 0.64 4.56 9.37
N GLU A 97 0.68 5.78 8.85
CA GLU A 97 -0.46 6.38 8.12
C GLU A 97 -0.79 5.59 6.84
N LEU A 98 0.24 5.22 6.06
CA LEU A 98 0.07 4.39 4.87
C LEU A 98 -0.49 3.00 5.20
N ARG A 99 -0.07 2.39 6.32
CA ARG A 99 -0.61 1.11 6.80
C ARG A 99 -2.08 1.21 7.24
N ASP A 100 -2.47 2.30 7.89
CA ASP A 100 -3.88 2.51 8.26
C ASP A 100 -4.75 2.66 7.01
N MET A 101 -4.29 3.45 6.03
CA MET A 101 -4.97 3.61 4.76
C MET A 101 -5.12 2.28 4.00
N GLU A 102 -4.04 1.51 3.88
CA GLU A 102 -4.07 0.18 3.28
C GLU A 102 -5.06 -0.74 4.01
N THR A 103 -5.07 -0.72 5.34
CA THR A 103 -5.99 -1.54 6.15
C THR A 103 -7.44 -1.16 5.88
N ARG A 104 -7.75 0.14 5.80
CA ARG A 104 -9.11 0.62 5.50
C ARG A 104 -9.55 0.24 4.09
N LEU A 105 -8.66 0.36 3.11
CA LEU A 105 -8.94 -0.04 1.73
C LEU A 105 -9.21 -1.55 1.65
N LEU A 106 -8.34 -2.38 2.24
CA LEU A 106 -8.51 -3.83 2.24
C LEU A 106 -9.77 -4.26 2.99
N ARG A 107 -10.17 -3.55 4.05
CA ARG A 107 -11.47 -3.76 4.70
C ARG A 107 -12.64 -3.42 3.79
N ALA A 108 -12.54 -2.36 3.00
CA ALA A 108 -13.58 -1.96 2.06
C ALA A 108 -13.71 -2.94 0.88
N THR A 109 -12.59 -3.48 0.37
CA THR A 109 -12.61 -4.42 -0.76
C THR A 109 -12.83 -5.87 -0.36
N ARG A 110 -12.37 -6.30 0.83
CA ARG A 110 -12.41 -7.71 1.28
C ARG A 110 -13.15 -7.97 2.59
N GLY A 111 -13.63 -6.95 3.29
CA GLY A 111 -14.32 -7.13 4.57
C GLY A 111 -13.37 -7.40 5.75
N ARG A 112 -13.51 -8.55 6.43
CA ARG A 112 -12.72 -8.88 7.64
C ARG A 112 -11.37 -9.53 7.35
N ASP A 113 -11.10 -9.90 6.09
CA ASP A 113 -9.88 -10.60 5.68
C ASP A 113 -8.72 -9.64 5.42
N VAL A 114 -8.29 -8.95 6.48
CA VAL A 114 -7.08 -8.11 6.45
C VAL A 114 -5.86 -8.97 6.80
N PRO A 115 -4.85 -9.08 5.92
CA PRO A 115 -3.64 -9.83 6.23
C PRO A 115 -2.84 -9.20 7.37
N ALA A 116 -2.14 -10.04 8.14
CA ALA A 116 -1.20 -9.60 9.15
C ALA A 116 -0.11 -8.67 8.54
N PRO A 117 0.48 -7.76 9.33
CA PRO A 117 1.57 -6.90 8.86
C PRO A 117 2.72 -7.72 8.26
N LEU A 118 3.30 -7.21 7.18
CA LEU A 118 4.49 -7.83 6.59
C LEU A 118 5.68 -7.66 7.56
N PRO A 119 6.59 -8.65 7.64
CA PRO A 119 7.80 -8.55 8.44
C PRO A 119 8.65 -7.35 8.02
N ALA A 120 9.39 -6.78 8.97
CA ALA A 120 10.18 -5.57 8.75
C ALA A 120 11.22 -5.78 7.62
N PRO A 121 11.54 -4.73 6.85
CA PRO A 121 12.59 -4.80 5.83
C PRO A 121 13.93 -5.21 6.48
N GLY A 122 14.40 -6.42 6.16
CA GLY A 122 15.64 -7.01 6.71
C GLY A 122 15.45 -8.29 7.53
N GLU A 123 14.22 -8.58 7.98
CA GLU A 123 13.90 -9.77 8.79
C GLU A 123 13.43 -10.97 7.95
N ARG A 124 13.47 -10.85 6.62
CA ARG A 124 13.05 -11.95 5.73
C ARG A 124 14.02 -13.12 5.94
N PRO A 125 13.54 -14.31 6.33
CA PRO A 125 14.38 -15.50 6.29
C PRO A 125 14.94 -15.60 4.88
N ALA A 126 16.26 -15.64 4.75
CA ALA A 126 16.89 -16.02 3.50
C ALA A 126 16.21 -17.30 3.05
N THR A 127 15.61 -17.30 1.87
CA THR A 127 14.97 -18.47 1.28
C THR A 127 15.97 -19.62 1.39
N SER A 128 15.70 -20.58 2.29
CA SER A 128 16.52 -21.79 2.41
C SER A 128 16.45 -22.50 1.06
N PRO A 129 17.56 -22.84 0.40
CA PRO A 129 17.57 -23.43 -0.95
C PRO A 129 17.05 -24.88 -1.02
N ASP A 130 16.29 -25.35 -0.05
CA ASP A 130 16.13 -26.79 0.20
C ASP A 130 14.66 -27.15 0.43
N ALA A 131 13.88 -27.24 -0.65
CA ALA A 131 12.64 -28.02 -0.72
C ALA A 131 12.07 -28.09 -2.15
N SER A 132 12.82 -28.63 -3.11
CA SER A 132 12.28 -29.46 -4.21
C SER A 132 13.40 -30.05 -5.09
N VAL A 133 14.27 -30.86 -4.50
CA VAL A 133 14.87 -31.99 -5.21
C VAL A 133 14.31 -33.24 -4.54
N GLY A 134 13.49 -33.99 -5.28
CA GLY A 134 12.85 -35.18 -4.77
C GLY A 134 11.96 -35.86 -5.81
N GLU A 135 12.60 -36.74 -6.58
CA GLU A 135 12.01 -37.97 -7.10
C GLU A 135 11.11 -37.92 -8.35
N GLY A 136 11.79 -38.03 -9.49
CA GLY A 136 11.21 -38.40 -10.80
C GLY A 136 12.15 -39.35 -11.54
N ARG A 137 12.31 -40.55 -10.95
CA ARG A 137 13.00 -41.73 -11.50
C ARG A 137 12.56 -42.01 -12.96
N HIS A 138 13.43 -41.66 -13.92
CA HIS A 138 13.28 -42.07 -15.31
C HIS A 138 13.88 -43.48 -15.49
N ASP A 139 13.13 -44.48 -15.06
CA ASP A 139 13.25 -45.84 -15.60
C ASP A 139 12.28 -45.96 -16.77
N HIS A 140 12.78 -45.94 -18.01
CA HIS A 140 12.14 -46.70 -19.07
C HIS A 140 13.18 -47.16 -20.11
N GLU A 141 13.61 -48.39 -19.85
CA GLU A 141 14.24 -49.31 -20.75
C GLU A 141 13.28 -49.70 -21.89
N GLY A 142 13.79 -49.76 -23.12
CA GLY A 142 13.42 -50.77 -24.11
C GLY A 142 12.25 -50.53 -25.07
N ARG A 143 12.59 -50.63 -26.37
CA ARG A 143 11.98 -51.55 -27.37
C ARG A 143 11.17 -50.90 -28.52
N SER A 144 11.67 -51.16 -29.75
CA SER A 144 10.95 -51.23 -31.04
C SER A 144 10.38 -49.91 -31.59
N ARG A 145 10.65 -49.48 -32.83
CA ARG A 145 10.78 -50.18 -34.12
C ARG A 145 11.63 -49.35 -35.08
#